data_AF-A0A835Y3Y5-F1
#
_entry.id   AF-A0A835Y3Y5-F1
#
_cell.length_a   1.000
_cell.length_b   1.000
_cell.length_c   1.000
_cell.angle_alpha   90.00
_cell.angle_beta   90.00
_cell.angle_gamma   90.00
#
_symmetry.space_group_name_H-M   'P 1'
#
loop_
_entity.id
_entity.type
_entity.pdbx_description
1 polymer ?
#
loop_
_entity_poly.entity_id
_entity_poly.type
_entity_poly.pdbx_seq_one_letter_code
_entity_poly.pdbx_strand_id
1 'polypeptide(L)'
;MAKALKCGQCGALLRNVAEAQSHNEVTGHSQFEETTEAIRIMKCVACGKPCRTDAERDMHKRFTGHAEYVEQTDDAVINTEVQMKEAQDAMDEDADILRAAMGKPAKAKPAAGASGGEAGGSGEAGGSGGEMVSPEVPEALVKEMEEMGFSRNRAVRAIWFSKALTSVEAAVNWLMDHDTDADIDEPLLVKKAEADAAAGGGGEEAPREPVDPVEARRKAEELMRKAREKREKEEKELERHRELERIRAGKEMQKIREKEEENALKRLAEQRKREKEEEARAREKLRLKLEEDRKERRRKLGLPEELTEEEKAREAEKRKKQEEEEAAKKAFNYVKPVSALSKMRSQLVDLKKAHAAGAAGGSGEEAFKTACATMMKYLGNIAANPGEEKFRTIRLANAAFQQRVGSLPGALDFLMTCGFEKTDEALVMKPERVHADLINGAGAALNEALTNPFFGLL
;
A
#
# COMPACT_ATOMS: atom_id res chain seq x y z
N MET A 1 8.20 -34.48 27.37
CA MET A 1 8.75 -33.56 26.37
C MET A 1 7.63 -32.63 25.91
N ALA A 2 7.95 -31.36 25.65
CA ALA A 2 6.96 -30.37 25.23
C ALA A 2 6.31 -30.77 23.90
N LYS A 3 4.98 -30.61 23.80
CA LYS A 3 4.21 -30.88 22.58
C LYS A 3 3.80 -29.60 21.85
N ALA A 4 3.79 -28.46 22.55
CA ALA A 4 3.51 -27.15 22.01
C ALA A 4 4.20 -26.06 22.86
N LEU A 5 4.30 -24.85 22.30
CA LEU A 5 4.65 -23.64 23.02
C LEU A 5 3.37 -22.84 23.28
N LYS A 6 3.08 -22.47 24.52
CA LYS A 6 1.92 -21.65 24.89
C LYS A 6 2.37 -20.22 25.13
N CYS A 7 1.70 -19.27 24.49
CA CYS A 7 1.88 -17.87 24.83
C CYS A 7 1.23 -17.59 26.20
N GLY A 8 2.01 -17.11 27.17
CA GLY A 8 1.53 -16.79 28.52
C GLY A 8 0.59 -15.58 28.57
N GLN A 9 0.59 -14.73 27.53
CA GLN A 9 -0.22 -13.51 27.48
C GLN A 9 -1.60 -13.72 26.82
N CYS A 10 -1.69 -14.55 25.78
CA CYS A 10 -2.95 -14.80 25.07
C CYS A 10 -3.41 -16.27 25.08
N GLY A 11 -2.62 -17.17 25.68
CA GLY A 11 -2.94 -18.60 25.78
C GLY A 11 -2.85 -19.38 24.47
N ALA A 12 -2.39 -18.77 23.37
CA ALA A 12 -2.27 -19.43 22.07
C ALA A 12 -1.22 -20.55 22.11
N LEU A 13 -1.59 -21.74 21.61
CA LEU A 13 -0.68 -22.88 21.44
C LEU A 13 -0.03 -22.83 20.06
N LEU A 14 1.30 -22.96 20.01
CA LEU A 14 2.19 -22.74 18.87
C LEU A 14 3.04 -24.00 18.65
N ARG A 15 3.25 -24.37 17.38
CA ARG A 15 3.77 -25.69 16.99
C ARG A 15 5.29 -25.78 17.04
N ASN A 16 5.99 -24.66 16.90
CA ASN A 16 7.45 -24.60 16.91
C ASN A 16 7.92 -23.18 17.27
N VAL A 17 9.24 -23.04 17.46
CA VAL A 17 9.88 -21.75 17.81
C VAL A 17 9.65 -20.68 16.73
N ALA A 18 9.65 -21.03 15.45
CA ALA A 18 9.38 -20.08 14.36
C ALA A 18 7.96 -19.51 14.40
N GLU A 19 6.97 -20.34 14.74
CA GLU A 19 5.60 -19.89 14.93
C GLU A 19 5.47 -19.00 16.17
N ALA A 20 6.27 -19.23 17.21
CA ALA A 20 6.34 -18.34 18.36
C ALA A 20 7.00 -16.98 18.03
N GLN A 21 8.04 -16.97 17.18
CA GLN A 21 8.67 -15.74 16.71
C GLN A 21 7.71 -14.91 15.86
N SER A 22 7.06 -15.51 14.87
CA SER A 22 6.03 -14.81 14.06
C SER A 22 4.84 -14.33 14.91
N HIS A 23 4.42 -15.12 15.92
CA HIS A 23 3.40 -14.67 16.87
C HIS A 23 3.88 -13.46 17.68
N ASN A 24 5.13 -13.44 18.14
CA ASN A 24 5.73 -12.29 18.80
C ASN A 24 5.73 -11.05 17.89
N GLU A 25 6.14 -11.18 16.63
CA GLU A 25 6.17 -10.07 15.67
C GLU A 25 4.78 -9.49 15.37
N VAL A 26 3.76 -10.35 15.25
CA VAL A 26 2.40 -9.93 14.91
C VAL A 26 1.65 -9.39 16.13
N THR A 27 1.78 -10.02 17.29
CA THR A 27 0.98 -9.68 18.47
C THR A 27 1.76 -8.92 19.54
N GLY A 28 3.08 -8.78 19.42
CA GLY A 28 3.97 -8.18 20.41
C GLY A 28 4.14 -9.02 21.68
N HIS A 29 3.79 -10.31 21.64
CA HIS A 29 3.82 -11.16 22.83
C HIS A 29 5.17 -11.86 23.00
N SER A 30 5.79 -11.74 24.18
CA SER A 30 7.14 -12.24 24.44
C SER A 30 7.23 -13.39 25.45
N GLN A 31 6.15 -13.68 26.17
CA GLN A 31 6.13 -14.74 27.17
C GLN A 31 5.66 -16.06 26.54
N PHE A 32 6.58 -17.02 26.35
CA PHE A 32 6.27 -18.36 25.84
C PHE A 32 6.70 -19.43 26.84
N GLU A 33 5.82 -20.39 27.09
CA GLU A 33 6.03 -21.50 28.01
C GLU A 33 5.85 -22.83 27.29
N GLU A 34 6.70 -23.80 27.60
CA GLU A 34 6.56 -25.15 27.07
C GLU A 34 5.37 -25.87 27.71
N THR A 35 4.47 -26.41 26.88
CA THR A 35 3.32 -27.16 27.37
C THR A 35 3.23 -28.55 26.77
N THR A 36 2.63 -29.46 27.54
CA THR A 36 2.31 -30.82 27.09
C THR A 36 0.96 -30.88 26.37
N GLU A 37 0.29 -29.74 26.17
CA GLU A 37 -0.98 -29.63 25.46
C GLU A 37 -0.75 -29.80 23.95
N ALA A 38 -1.33 -30.83 23.33
CA ALA A 38 -1.21 -31.06 21.90
C ALA A 38 -2.12 -30.10 21.11
N ILE A 39 -1.62 -29.57 19.99
CA ILE A 39 -2.40 -28.70 19.11
C ILE A 39 -3.41 -29.55 18.35
N ARG A 40 -4.70 -29.23 18.51
CA ARG A 40 -5.77 -29.88 17.76
C ARG A 40 -5.88 -29.23 16.38
N ILE A 41 -5.74 -30.02 15.32
CA ILE A 41 -5.86 -29.56 13.93
C ILE A 41 -7.01 -30.33 13.28
N MET A 42 -7.97 -29.61 12.71
CA MET A 42 -9.08 -30.18 11.94
C MET A 42 -8.64 -30.32 10.48
N LYS A 43 -8.42 -31.54 9.98
CA LYS A 43 -8.12 -31.73 8.55
C LYS A 43 -9.40 -32.00 7.77
N CYS A 44 -9.60 -31.28 6.67
CA CYS A 44 -10.69 -31.56 5.75
C CYS A 44 -10.47 -32.92 5.06
N VAL A 45 -11.49 -33.79 5.05
CA VAL A 45 -11.38 -35.15 4.46
C VAL A 45 -11.25 -35.08 2.93
N ALA A 46 -11.91 -34.11 2.30
CA ALA A 46 -11.95 -34.01 0.84
C ALA A 46 -10.66 -33.43 0.21
N CYS A 47 -9.94 -32.56 0.92
CA CYS A 47 -8.75 -31.88 0.36
C CYS A 47 -7.51 -31.90 1.26
N GLY A 48 -7.60 -32.51 2.45
CA GLY A 48 -6.50 -32.62 3.39
C GLY A 48 -6.05 -31.31 4.03
N LYS A 49 -6.73 -30.18 3.77
CA LYS A 49 -6.29 -28.87 4.28
C LYS A 49 -6.47 -28.80 5.80
N PRO A 50 -5.42 -28.46 6.57
CA PRO A 50 -5.49 -28.29 8.01
C PRO A 50 -6.14 -26.95 8.37
N CYS A 51 -7.15 -26.98 9.23
CA CYS A 51 -7.84 -25.85 9.83
C CYS A 51 -7.61 -25.90 11.34
N ARG A 52 -7.02 -24.85 11.91
CA ARG A 52 -6.65 -24.79 13.33
C ARG A 52 -7.75 -24.20 14.20
N THR A 53 -8.60 -23.36 13.62
CA THR A 53 -9.71 -22.70 14.33
C THR A 53 -11.06 -23.07 13.72
N ASP A 54 -12.12 -22.97 14.52
CA ASP A 54 -13.50 -23.14 14.05
C ASP A 54 -13.83 -22.15 12.93
N ALA A 55 -13.29 -20.93 13.02
CA ALA A 55 -13.45 -19.89 11.99
C ALA A 55 -12.79 -20.28 10.67
N GLU A 56 -11.58 -20.86 10.70
CA GLU A 56 -10.92 -21.37 9.49
C GLU A 56 -11.67 -22.53 8.85
N ARG A 57 -12.24 -23.42 9.68
CA ARG A 57 -13.09 -24.51 9.20
C ARG A 57 -14.35 -23.96 8.52
N ASP A 58 -15.01 -22.99 9.13
CA ASP A 58 -16.23 -22.40 8.59
C ASP A 58 -15.97 -21.60 7.30
N MET A 59 -14.85 -20.87 7.23
CA MET A 59 -14.41 -20.24 5.99
C MET A 59 -14.10 -21.27 4.93
N HIS A 60 -13.35 -22.32 5.26
CA HIS A 60 -13.03 -23.40 4.32
C HIS A 60 -14.32 -24.04 3.78
N LYS A 61 -15.26 -24.40 4.65
CA LYS A 61 -16.56 -24.95 4.28
C LYS A 61 -17.36 -24.02 3.36
N ARG A 62 -17.35 -22.70 3.61
CA ARG A 62 -18.04 -21.71 2.77
C ARG A 62 -17.40 -21.52 1.39
N PHE A 63 -16.08 -21.58 1.30
CA PHE A 63 -15.36 -21.34 0.04
C PHE A 63 -15.19 -22.59 -0.82
N THR A 64 -15.05 -23.77 -0.22
CA THR A 64 -14.79 -25.04 -0.95
C THR A 64 -15.98 -25.98 -0.95
N GLY A 65 -16.99 -25.76 -0.09
CA GLY A 65 -18.15 -26.64 0.04
C GLY A 65 -17.86 -27.94 0.82
N HIS A 66 -16.64 -28.15 1.33
CA HIS A 66 -16.30 -29.34 2.09
C HIS A 66 -16.84 -29.28 3.52
N ALA A 67 -17.60 -30.29 3.93
CA ALA A 67 -18.28 -30.31 5.23
C ALA A 67 -17.68 -31.32 6.23
N GLU A 68 -16.84 -32.24 5.77
CA GLU A 68 -16.29 -33.33 6.58
C GLU A 68 -14.85 -33.02 7.01
N TYR A 69 -14.62 -33.09 8.31
CA TYR A 69 -13.33 -32.82 8.95
C TYR A 69 -13.02 -33.88 9.99
N VAL A 70 -11.76 -34.30 10.06
CA VAL A 70 -11.24 -35.24 11.06
C VAL A 70 -10.27 -34.50 11.97
N GLU A 71 -10.45 -34.67 13.28
CA GLU A 71 -9.51 -34.19 14.29
C GLU A 71 -8.23 -35.03 14.23
N GLN A 72 -7.11 -34.37 13.91
CA GLN A 72 -5.79 -34.96 14.04
C GLN A 72 -4.99 -34.16 15.05
N THR A 73 -4.55 -34.83 16.12
CA THR A 73 -3.56 -34.29 17.05
C THR A 73 -2.18 -34.60 16.49
N ASP A 74 -1.42 -33.57 16.13
CA ASP A 74 -0.02 -33.75 15.75
C ASP A 74 0.79 -33.96 17.04
N ASP A 75 1.05 -35.22 17.40
CA ASP A 75 1.90 -35.63 18.54
C ASP A 75 3.41 -35.46 18.25
N ALA A 76 3.79 -34.39 17.55
CA ALA A 76 5.18 -34.09 17.30
C ALA A 76 5.84 -33.57 18.58
N VAL A 77 6.92 -34.22 19.00
CA VAL A 77 7.72 -33.80 20.14
C VAL A 77 8.61 -32.62 19.72
N ILE A 78 8.45 -31.48 20.38
CA ILE A 78 9.27 -30.30 20.13
C ILE A 78 10.56 -30.42 20.95
N ASN A 79 11.70 -30.35 20.27
CA ASN A 79 13.00 -30.14 20.93
C ASN A 79 13.39 -28.67 20.71
N THR A 80 13.13 -27.84 21.71
CA THR A 80 13.31 -26.39 21.67
C THR A 80 14.77 -26.00 21.50
N GLU A 81 15.72 -26.76 22.04
CA GLU A 81 17.16 -26.50 21.89
C GLU A 81 17.62 -26.64 20.43
N VAL A 82 17.18 -27.70 19.74
CA VAL A 82 17.51 -27.91 18.33
C VAL A 82 16.88 -26.84 17.45
N GLN A 83 15.61 -26.48 17.72
CA GLN A 83 14.91 -25.46 16.94
C GLN A 83 15.45 -24.03 17.16
N MET A 84 15.88 -23.71 18.39
CA MET A 84 16.56 -22.43 18.65
C MET A 84 17.92 -22.38 17.95
N LYS A 85 18.66 -23.50 17.93
CA LYS A 85 19.94 -23.58 17.22
C LYS A 85 19.75 -23.45 15.70
N GLU A 86 18.78 -24.13 15.11
CA GLU A 86 18.44 -23.99 13.68
C GLU A 86 18.00 -22.57 13.33
N ALA A 87 17.19 -21.92 14.19
CA ALA A 87 16.80 -20.52 13.99
C ALA A 87 18.00 -19.57 14.09
N GLN A 88 18.95 -19.84 15.00
CA GLN A 88 20.16 -19.05 15.14
C GLN A 88 21.12 -19.25 13.95
N ASP A 89 21.29 -20.49 13.49
CA ASP A 89 22.07 -20.81 12.30
C ASP A 89 21.48 -20.13 11.05
N ALA A 90 20.14 -20.07 10.91
CA ALA A 90 19.48 -19.37 9.80
C ALA A 90 19.69 -17.84 9.85
N MET A 91 19.65 -17.24 11.05
CA MET A 91 19.92 -15.81 11.23
C MET A 91 21.38 -15.47 10.94
N ASP A 92 22.31 -16.36 11.32
CA ASP A 92 23.73 -16.23 11.01
C ASP A 92 24.00 -16.39 9.50
N GLU A 93 23.30 -17.30 8.82
CA GLU A 93 23.34 -17.44 7.36
C GLU A 93 22.84 -16.19 6.64
N ASP A 94 21.71 -15.61 7.06
CA ASP A 94 21.17 -14.36 6.51
C ASP A 94 22.12 -13.18 6.77
N ALA A 95 22.74 -13.12 7.96
CA ALA A 95 23.74 -12.11 8.30
C ALA A 95 25.02 -12.25 7.46
N ASP A 96 25.44 -13.49 7.17
CA ASP A 96 26.59 -13.77 6.30
C ASP A 96 26.27 -13.47 4.83
N ILE A 97 25.03 -13.67 4.36
CA ILE A 97 24.57 -13.24 3.03
C ILE A 97 24.65 -11.72 2.90
N LEU A 98 24.18 -10.98 3.92
CA LEU A 98 24.28 -9.52 3.97
C LEU A 98 25.74 -9.05 3.99
N ARG A 99 26.62 -9.75 4.74
CA ARG A 99 28.05 -9.45 4.80
C ARG A 99 28.75 -9.70 3.47
N ALA A 100 28.41 -10.79 2.79
CA ALA A 100 28.90 -11.11 1.46
C ALA A 100 28.45 -10.09 0.42
N ALA A 101 27.20 -9.60 0.51
CA ALA A 101 26.69 -8.51 -0.33
C ALA A 101 27.43 -7.17 -0.10
N MET A 102 27.97 -6.96 1.11
CA MET A 102 28.84 -5.81 1.44
C MET A 102 30.34 -6.08 1.16
N GLY A 103 30.70 -7.20 0.52
CA GLY A 103 32.08 -7.51 0.12
C GLY A 103 33.01 -7.91 1.27
N LYS A 104 32.48 -8.25 2.44
CA LYS A 104 33.25 -8.70 3.62
C LYS A 104 33.19 -10.24 3.75
N PRO A 105 34.25 -10.90 4.25
CA PRO A 105 34.26 -12.35 4.43
C PRO A 105 33.31 -12.80 5.55
N ALA A 106 32.65 -13.95 5.36
CA ALA A 106 31.75 -14.56 6.33
C ALA A 106 32.40 -14.69 7.72
N LYS A 107 31.60 -14.54 8.79
CA LYS A 107 32.14 -14.68 10.15
C LYS A 107 32.53 -16.14 10.38
N ALA A 108 33.74 -16.42 10.86
CA ALA A 108 34.12 -17.77 11.24
C ALA A 108 33.17 -18.26 12.35
N LYS A 109 32.44 -19.36 12.11
CA LYS A 109 31.53 -19.94 13.12
C LYS A 109 32.35 -20.28 14.38
N PRO A 110 31.94 -19.85 15.58
CA PRO A 110 32.56 -20.33 16.81
C PRO A 110 32.26 -21.82 16.95
N ALA A 111 33.31 -22.63 17.08
CA ALA A 111 33.17 -24.04 17.44
C ALA A 111 32.56 -24.13 18.85
N ALA A 112 31.30 -24.56 18.93
CA ALA A 112 30.65 -24.86 20.19
C ALA A 112 31.22 -26.16 20.77
N GLY A 113 31.89 -26.07 21.92
CA GLY A 113 32.18 -27.23 22.76
C GLY A 113 33.41 -27.09 23.65
N ALA A 114 33.32 -26.30 24.72
CA ALA A 114 34.20 -26.48 25.88
C ALA A 114 33.33 -26.86 27.09
N SER A 115 33.42 -28.12 27.51
CA SER A 115 33.14 -28.53 28.89
C SER A 115 34.25 -29.49 29.34
N GLY A 116 35.17 -28.94 30.14
CA GLY A 116 35.96 -29.55 31.23
C GLY A 116 36.60 -30.93 31.11
N GLY A 117 37.89 -30.99 31.45
CA GLY A 117 38.51 -32.21 32.02
C GLY A 117 39.99 -32.41 31.66
N GLU A 118 40.84 -32.51 32.67
CA GLU A 118 42.31 -32.53 32.66
C GLU A 118 42.99 -33.76 32.01
N ALA A 119 44.26 -33.52 31.63
CA ALA A 119 45.46 -34.39 31.69
C ALA A 119 45.50 -35.76 30.98
N GLY A 120 46.52 -35.93 30.13
CA GLY A 120 47.03 -37.26 29.77
C GLY A 120 47.77 -37.29 28.43
N GLY A 121 49.11 -37.32 28.47
CA GLY A 121 49.97 -37.17 27.31
C GLY A 121 50.04 -38.34 26.31
N SER A 122 50.77 -38.03 25.23
CA SER A 122 51.60 -38.88 24.34
C SER A 122 50.95 -39.51 23.10
N GLY A 123 51.61 -39.28 21.94
CA GLY A 123 51.41 -40.03 20.70
C GLY A 123 51.66 -39.20 19.44
N GLU A 124 52.88 -39.26 18.93
CA GLU A 124 53.46 -38.55 17.78
C GLU A 124 52.88 -38.85 16.38
N ALA A 125 53.30 -37.96 15.46
CA ALA A 125 53.56 -38.10 14.01
C ALA A 125 52.40 -37.73 13.07
N GLY A 126 52.51 -36.76 12.16
CA GLY A 126 53.60 -35.94 11.60
C GLY A 126 52.99 -35.22 10.37
N GLY A 127 53.51 -34.17 9.74
CA GLY A 127 54.61 -33.26 9.95
C GLY A 127 54.56 -32.22 8.82
N SER A 128 54.78 -30.93 9.15
CA SER A 128 55.52 -29.96 8.34
C SER A 128 55.76 -28.72 9.22
N GLY A 129 56.69 -28.85 10.16
CA GLY A 129 57.06 -27.77 11.06
C GLY A 129 57.86 -26.71 10.31
N GLY A 130 57.20 -25.65 9.86
CA GLY A 130 57.86 -24.39 9.56
C GLY A 130 58.08 -23.61 10.85
N GLU A 131 59.31 -23.17 11.10
CA GLU A 131 59.66 -22.30 12.24
C GLU A 131 58.81 -21.01 12.14
N MET A 132 57.96 -20.76 13.15
CA MET A 132 57.16 -19.53 13.25
C MET A 132 57.97 -18.50 14.02
N VAL A 133 58.24 -17.36 13.40
CA VAL A 133 59.09 -16.29 13.96
C VAL A 133 58.29 -14.98 13.96
N SER A 134 58.52 -14.14 14.95
CA SER A 134 57.96 -12.77 14.97
C SER A 134 58.55 -11.97 13.80
N PRO A 135 57.74 -11.22 13.04
CA PRO A 135 58.26 -10.43 11.93
C PRO A 135 59.21 -9.33 12.43
N GLU A 136 60.31 -9.13 11.70
CA GLU A 136 61.21 -7.99 11.93
C GLU A 136 60.60 -6.73 11.31
N VAL A 137 60.10 -5.84 12.17
CA VAL A 137 59.59 -4.52 11.78
C VAL A 137 60.54 -3.43 12.29
N PRO A 138 60.60 -2.24 11.65
CA PRO A 138 61.46 -1.15 12.11
C PRO A 138 61.14 -0.73 13.54
N GLU A 139 62.05 -1.02 14.48
CA GLU A 139 61.86 -0.75 15.92
C GLU A 139 61.64 0.76 16.23
N ALA A 140 62.11 1.65 15.36
CA ALA A 140 61.87 3.09 15.47
C ALA A 140 60.37 3.44 15.32
N LEU A 141 59.68 2.81 14.37
CA LEU A 141 58.23 3.01 14.16
C LEU A 141 57.41 2.33 15.26
N VAL A 142 57.88 1.20 15.77
CA VAL A 142 57.25 0.52 16.92
C VAL A 142 57.29 1.44 18.15
N LYS A 143 58.44 2.06 18.45
CA LYS A 143 58.58 3.01 19.56
C LYS A 143 57.69 4.24 19.40
N GLU A 144 57.61 4.80 18.19
CA GLU A 144 56.74 5.96 17.92
C GLU A 144 55.25 5.61 18.12
N MET A 145 54.84 4.40 17.75
CA MET A 145 53.48 3.90 18.02
C MET A 145 53.24 3.59 19.51
N GLU A 146 54.25 3.11 20.24
CA GLU A 146 54.18 2.93 21.69
C GLU A 146 54.07 4.27 22.44
N GLU A 147 54.80 5.30 21.99
CA GLU A 147 54.71 6.67 22.51
C GLU A 147 53.32 7.30 22.30
N MET A 148 52.63 6.93 21.21
CA MET A 148 51.23 7.29 20.96
C MET A 148 50.21 6.46 21.75
N GLY A 149 50.66 5.46 22.53
CA GLY A 149 49.82 4.67 23.43
C GLY A 149 49.27 3.37 22.83
N PHE A 150 49.76 2.91 21.68
CA PHE A 150 49.39 1.61 21.13
C PHE A 150 50.22 0.48 21.75
N SER A 151 49.62 -0.69 21.98
CA SER A 151 50.35 -1.87 22.47
C SER A 151 51.38 -2.34 21.42
N ARG A 152 52.51 -2.88 21.86
CA ARG A 152 53.59 -3.35 20.97
C ARG A 152 53.08 -4.33 19.91
N ASN A 153 52.17 -5.23 20.28
CA ASN A 153 51.60 -6.20 19.36
C ASN A 153 50.73 -5.54 18.27
N ARG A 154 49.92 -4.54 18.64
CA ARG A 154 49.15 -3.72 17.69
C ARG A 154 50.09 -2.97 16.73
N ALA A 155 51.15 -2.36 17.25
CA ALA A 155 52.12 -1.63 16.45
C ALA A 155 52.84 -2.55 15.45
N VAL A 156 53.37 -3.69 15.90
CA VAL A 156 54.06 -4.67 15.04
C VAL A 156 53.13 -5.20 13.96
N ARG A 157 51.88 -5.55 14.33
CA ARG A 157 50.87 -6.07 13.40
C ARG A 157 50.46 -5.01 12.38
N ALA A 158 50.23 -3.79 12.82
CA ALA A 158 49.88 -2.66 11.95
C ALA A 158 51.01 -2.31 10.98
N ILE A 159 52.25 -2.23 11.44
CA ILE A 159 53.42 -1.93 10.60
C ILE A 159 53.62 -3.04 9.57
N TRP A 160 53.47 -4.30 9.98
CA TRP A 160 53.59 -5.45 9.09
C TRP A 160 52.54 -5.46 7.97
N PHE A 161 51.25 -5.32 8.32
CA PHE A 161 50.17 -5.40 7.32
C PHE A 161 50.02 -4.12 6.48
N SER A 162 50.31 -2.95 7.06
CA SER A 162 50.35 -1.69 6.31
C SER A 162 51.58 -1.58 5.40
N LYS A 163 52.60 -2.43 5.60
CA LYS A 163 53.91 -2.38 4.93
C LYS A 163 54.57 -1.00 5.08
N ALA A 164 54.35 -0.36 6.23
CA ALA A 164 54.94 0.94 6.54
C ALA A 164 56.45 0.80 6.73
N LEU A 165 57.25 1.35 5.80
CA LEU A 165 58.72 1.36 5.94
C LEU A 165 59.25 2.61 6.65
N THR A 166 58.55 3.74 6.54
CA THR A 166 59.05 5.05 7.04
C THR A 166 57.97 5.99 7.60
N SER A 167 56.69 5.60 7.57
CA SER A 167 55.58 6.47 7.99
C SER A 167 54.64 5.75 8.94
N VAL A 168 54.44 6.35 10.10
CA VAL A 168 53.52 5.87 11.14
C VAL A 168 52.05 6.06 10.76
N GLU A 169 51.74 7.04 9.91
CA GLU A 169 50.36 7.34 9.50
C GLU A 169 49.68 6.16 8.79
N ALA A 170 50.44 5.41 7.97
CA ALA A 170 49.93 4.23 7.29
C ALA A 170 49.58 3.09 8.27
N ALA A 171 50.35 2.94 9.34
CA ALA A 171 50.08 1.95 10.38
C ALA A 171 48.87 2.37 11.25
N VAL A 172 48.75 3.65 11.58
CA VAL A 172 47.59 4.19 12.31
C VAL A 172 46.30 4.06 11.50
N ASN A 173 46.33 4.34 10.20
CA ASN A 173 45.15 4.19 9.34
C ASN A 173 44.71 2.72 9.25
N TRP A 174 45.67 1.78 9.19
CA TRP A 174 45.35 0.35 9.24
C TRP A 174 44.70 -0.05 10.58
N LEU A 175 45.20 0.48 11.70
CA LEU A 175 44.61 0.23 13.02
C LEU A 175 43.18 0.77 13.12
N MET A 176 42.83 1.91 12.52
CA MET A 176 41.47 2.43 12.56
C MET A 176 40.44 1.50 11.89
N ASP A 177 40.85 0.80 10.84
CA ASP A 177 39.98 -0.13 10.12
C ASP A 177 39.87 -1.52 10.79
N HIS A 178 40.78 -1.83 11.73
CA HIS A 178 40.94 -3.16 12.33
C HIS A 178 40.96 -3.14 13.87
N ASP A 179 40.60 -2.02 14.52
CA ASP A 179 40.69 -1.80 15.98
C ASP A 179 39.79 -2.73 16.81
N THR A 180 38.77 -3.30 16.18
CA THR A 180 37.77 -4.20 16.77
C THR A 180 38.08 -5.69 16.55
N ASP A 181 39.20 -6.01 15.90
CA ASP A 181 39.61 -7.39 15.67
C ASP A 181 40.07 -8.04 16.98
N ALA A 182 39.50 -9.21 17.31
CA ALA A 182 39.73 -9.89 18.59
C ALA A 182 41.17 -10.36 18.79
N ASP A 183 41.91 -10.55 17.69
CA ASP A 183 43.29 -11.00 17.66
C ASP A 183 44.30 -9.85 17.54
N ILE A 184 43.86 -8.58 17.51
CA ILE A 184 44.73 -7.42 17.29
C ILE A 184 45.83 -7.27 18.34
N ASP A 185 45.59 -7.76 19.56
CA ASP A 185 46.54 -7.75 20.68
C ASP A 185 47.38 -9.04 20.78
N GLU A 186 47.12 -10.04 19.92
CA GLU A 186 47.87 -11.29 19.91
C GLU A 186 49.20 -11.16 19.14
N PRO A 187 50.30 -11.78 19.62
CA PRO A 187 51.59 -11.76 18.94
C PRO A 187 51.48 -12.29 17.50
N LEU A 188 51.92 -11.49 16.53
CA LEU A 188 51.91 -11.90 15.12
C LEU A 188 53.03 -12.89 14.85
N LEU A 189 52.68 -14.10 14.46
CA LEU A 189 53.61 -15.17 14.08
C LEU A 189 53.51 -15.41 12.58
N VAL A 190 54.60 -15.19 11.85
CA VAL A 190 54.70 -15.48 10.41
C VAL A 190 55.67 -16.63 10.19
N LYS A 191 55.52 -17.35 9.07
CA LYS A 191 56.47 -18.41 8.71
C LYS A 191 57.83 -17.77 8.46
N LYS A 192 58.93 -18.40 8.90
CA LYS A 192 60.30 -17.89 8.69
C LYS A 192 60.59 -17.49 7.23
N ALA A 193 60.09 -18.26 6.26
CA ALA A 193 60.19 -17.93 4.83
C ALA A 193 59.46 -16.63 4.42
N GLU A 194 58.38 -16.25 5.11
CA GLU A 194 57.64 -15.01 4.88
C GLU A 194 58.28 -13.81 5.62
N ALA A 195 58.89 -14.06 6.78
CA ALA A 195 59.72 -13.06 7.49
C ALA A 195 60.98 -12.70 6.71
N ASP A 196 61.71 -13.71 6.20
CA ASP A 196 62.93 -13.52 5.42
C ASP A 196 62.66 -12.82 4.08
N ALA A 197 61.49 -13.07 3.46
CA ALA A 197 61.07 -12.41 2.23
C ALA A 197 60.70 -10.93 2.42
N ALA A 198 60.33 -10.51 3.63
CA ALA A 198 60.01 -9.11 3.94
C ALA A 198 61.23 -8.29 4.37
N ALA A 199 62.25 -8.93 4.98
CA ALA A 199 63.48 -8.28 5.41
C ALA A 199 64.52 -8.10 4.27
N GLY A 200 64.44 -8.88 3.19
CA GLY A 200 65.38 -8.86 2.06
C GLY A 200 64.98 -7.94 0.91
N GLY A 201 65.25 -6.63 1.03
CA GLY A 201 65.24 -5.71 -0.10
C GLY A 201 66.54 -5.78 -0.90
N GLY A 202 66.68 -6.78 -1.79
CA GLY A 202 67.83 -6.90 -2.70
C GLY A 202 67.76 -8.20 -3.51
N GLY A 203 67.56 -8.08 -4.81
CA GLY A 203 67.10 -9.18 -5.67
C GLY A 203 68.11 -10.30 -5.93
N GLU A 204 67.57 -11.49 -6.16
CA GLU A 204 68.17 -12.52 -7.01
C GLU A 204 67.04 -13.27 -7.73
N GLU A 205 67.01 -13.14 -9.06
CA GLU A 205 66.03 -13.78 -9.94
C GLU A 205 66.28 -15.29 -9.99
N ALA A 206 65.34 -16.07 -9.46
CA ALA A 206 65.17 -17.48 -9.83
C ALA A 206 63.98 -17.60 -10.79
N PRO A 207 64.08 -18.44 -11.83
CA PRO A 207 63.27 -18.31 -13.04
C PRO A 207 61.81 -18.66 -12.78
N ARG A 208 60.95 -17.63 -12.83
CA ARG A 208 59.53 -17.82 -13.11
C ARG A 208 59.39 -18.05 -14.61
N GLU A 209 58.80 -19.18 -14.99
CA GLU A 209 58.42 -19.43 -16.37
C GLU A 209 57.65 -18.21 -16.91
N PRO A 210 57.99 -17.70 -18.11
CA PRO A 210 57.47 -16.42 -18.58
C PRO A 210 56.00 -16.57 -18.96
N VAL A 211 55.11 -16.21 -18.03
CA VAL A 211 53.72 -15.92 -18.38
C VAL A 211 53.72 -14.55 -19.05
N ASP A 212 53.31 -14.51 -20.32
CA ASP A 212 53.26 -13.31 -21.15
C ASP A 212 52.57 -12.14 -20.41
N PRO A 213 53.25 -11.01 -20.16
CA PRO A 213 52.72 -9.87 -19.41
C PRO A 213 51.47 -9.24 -20.07
N VAL A 214 51.22 -9.51 -21.35
CA VAL A 214 50.01 -9.10 -22.06
C VAL A 214 48.81 -9.94 -21.65
N GLU A 215 49.01 -11.24 -21.41
CA GLU A 215 47.91 -12.16 -21.10
C GLU A 215 47.44 -12.03 -19.63
N ALA A 216 48.36 -11.74 -18.72
CA ALA A 216 48.04 -11.45 -17.32
C ALA A 216 47.23 -10.15 -17.17
N ARG A 217 47.56 -9.11 -17.95
CA ARG A 217 46.80 -7.85 -18.00
C ARG A 217 45.39 -8.07 -18.56
N ARG A 218 45.24 -8.87 -19.60
CA ARG A 218 43.93 -9.22 -20.18
C ARG A 218 43.03 -9.99 -19.20
N LYS A 219 43.60 -10.94 -18.45
CA LYS A 219 42.86 -11.69 -17.41
C LYS A 219 42.45 -10.78 -16.23
N ALA A 220 43.31 -9.84 -15.83
CA ALA A 220 42.99 -8.85 -14.80
C ALA A 220 41.88 -7.89 -15.26
N GLU A 221 41.94 -7.41 -16.51
CA GLU A 221 40.91 -6.55 -17.10
C GLU A 221 39.56 -7.28 -17.22
N GLU A 222 39.57 -8.57 -17.60
CA GLU A 222 38.37 -9.39 -17.66
C GLU A 222 37.73 -9.62 -16.28
N LEU A 223 38.54 -9.84 -15.24
CA LEU A 223 38.05 -9.96 -13.86
C LEU A 223 37.45 -8.65 -13.34
N MET A 224 38.07 -7.50 -13.64
CA MET A 224 37.53 -6.18 -13.29
C MET A 224 36.24 -5.87 -14.05
N ARG A 225 36.12 -6.28 -15.32
CA ARG A 225 34.88 -6.15 -16.10
C ARG A 225 33.76 -7.01 -15.49
N LYS A 226 34.04 -8.27 -15.16
CA LYS A 226 33.07 -9.16 -14.49
C LYS A 226 32.65 -8.63 -13.11
N ALA A 227 33.59 -8.05 -12.35
CA ALA A 227 33.29 -7.42 -11.06
C ALA A 227 32.40 -6.18 -11.21
N ARG A 228 32.64 -5.35 -12.23
CA ARG A 228 31.80 -4.18 -12.54
C ARG A 228 30.40 -4.58 -13.00
N GLU A 229 30.29 -5.58 -13.87
CA GLU A 229 29.00 -6.13 -14.33
C GLU A 229 28.20 -6.77 -13.18
N LYS A 230 28.87 -7.42 -12.22
CA LYS A 230 28.22 -7.97 -11.02
C LYS A 230 27.67 -6.85 -10.13
N ARG A 231 28.49 -5.83 -9.83
CA ARG A 231 28.07 -4.66 -9.04
C ARG A 231 26.92 -3.90 -9.69
N GLU A 232 26.96 -3.72 -11.01
CA GLU A 232 25.88 -3.05 -11.75
C GLU A 232 24.56 -3.85 -11.75
N LYS A 233 24.62 -5.20 -11.75
CA LYS A 233 23.44 -6.06 -11.62
C LYS A 233 22.85 -5.99 -10.21
N GLU A 234 23.70 -6.08 -9.19
CA GLU A 234 23.29 -5.96 -7.77
C GLU A 234 22.67 -4.59 -7.49
N GLU A 235 23.24 -3.52 -8.02
CA GLU A 235 22.69 -2.16 -7.91
C GLU A 235 21.32 -2.04 -8.60
N LYS A 236 21.16 -2.57 -9.82
CA LYS A 236 19.87 -2.61 -10.53
C LYS A 236 18.82 -3.44 -9.80
N GLU A 237 19.21 -4.54 -9.15
CA GLU A 237 18.30 -5.36 -8.35
C GLU A 237 17.85 -4.64 -7.08
N LEU A 238 18.76 -3.93 -6.41
CA LEU A 238 18.44 -3.07 -5.26
C LEU A 238 17.52 -1.91 -5.65
N GLU A 239 17.75 -1.27 -6.80
CA GLU A 239 16.86 -0.23 -7.31
C GLU A 239 15.46 -0.77 -7.61
N ARG A 240 15.36 -1.95 -8.24
CA ARG A 240 14.06 -2.63 -8.45
C ARG A 240 13.37 -2.96 -7.14
N HIS A 241 14.11 -3.39 -6.13
CA HIS A 241 13.55 -3.67 -4.80
C HIS A 241 12.97 -2.41 -4.15
N ARG A 242 13.74 -1.31 -4.14
CA ARG A 242 13.30 0.00 -3.61
C ARG A 242 12.07 0.53 -4.37
N GLU A 243 12.05 0.37 -5.70
CA GLU A 243 10.92 0.75 -6.53
C GLU A 243 9.66 -0.05 -6.19
N LEU A 244 9.79 -1.37 -6.00
CA LEU A 244 8.69 -2.25 -5.59
C LEU A 244 8.18 -1.94 -4.19
N GLU A 245 9.07 -1.62 -3.25
CA GLU A 245 8.70 -1.18 -1.89
C GLU A 245 7.94 0.14 -1.92
N ARG A 246 8.38 1.12 -2.73
CA ARG A 246 7.64 2.37 -2.91
C ARG A 246 6.25 2.12 -3.48
N ILE A 247 6.12 1.23 -4.48
CA ILE A 247 4.82 0.87 -5.06
C ILE A 247 3.95 0.13 -4.03
N ARG A 248 4.54 -0.77 -3.23
CA ARG A 248 3.84 -1.51 -2.17
C ARG A 248 3.32 -0.54 -1.10
N ALA A 249 4.17 0.35 -0.60
CA ALA A 249 3.81 1.39 0.36
C ALA A 249 2.74 2.33 -0.20
N GLY A 250 2.83 2.72 -1.47
CA GLY A 250 1.80 3.52 -2.14
C GLY A 250 0.45 2.81 -2.22
N LYS A 251 0.43 1.52 -2.57
CA LYS A 251 -0.78 0.69 -2.60
C LYS A 251 -1.36 0.47 -1.20
N GLU A 252 -0.52 0.34 -0.19
CA GLU A 252 -0.94 0.18 1.19
C GLU A 252 -1.58 1.47 1.73
N MET A 253 -0.98 2.63 1.46
CA MET A 253 -1.56 3.94 1.78
C MET A 253 -2.90 4.15 1.08
N GLN A 254 -3.04 3.74 -0.18
CA GLN A 254 -4.32 3.79 -0.88
C GLN A 254 -5.38 2.89 -0.23
N LYS A 255 -5.04 1.65 0.13
CA LYS A 255 -5.96 0.74 0.83
C LYS A 255 -6.39 1.26 2.21
N ILE A 256 -5.49 1.94 2.93
CA ILE A 256 -5.82 2.59 4.21
C ILE A 256 -6.83 3.71 3.96
N ARG A 257 -6.56 4.59 2.99
CA ARG A 257 -7.45 5.69 2.62
C ARG A 257 -8.83 5.20 2.17
N GLU A 258 -8.90 4.15 1.34
CA GLU A 258 -10.16 3.54 0.89
C GLU A 258 -10.99 3.02 2.08
N LYS A 259 -10.35 2.35 3.05
CA LYS A 259 -11.03 1.88 4.28
C LYS A 259 -11.51 3.04 5.15
N GLU A 260 -10.75 4.12 5.25
CA GLU A 260 -11.17 5.32 5.97
C GLU A 260 -12.36 6.00 5.30
N GLU A 261 -12.35 6.14 3.96
CA GLU A 261 -13.45 6.66 3.16
C GLU A 261 -14.71 5.77 3.30
N GLU A 262 -14.57 4.44 3.24
CA GLU A 262 -15.67 3.49 3.45
C GLU A 262 -16.26 3.62 4.86
N ASN A 263 -15.41 3.69 5.89
CA ASN A 263 -15.84 3.89 7.27
C ASN A 263 -16.52 5.25 7.47
N ALA A 264 -16.05 6.31 6.81
CA ALA A 264 -16.68 7.62 6.83
C ALA A 264 -18.07 7.60 6.15
N LEU A 265 -18.18 6.97 4.98
CA LEU A 265 -19.46 6.78 4.29
C LEU A 265 -20.45 5.97 5.13
N LYS A 266 -19.97 4.93 5.83
CA LYS A 266 -20.79 4.12 6.74
C LYS A 266 -21.32 4.95 7.91
N ARG A 267 -20.48 5.78 8.54
CA ARG A 267 -20.90 6.70 9.61
C ARG A 267 -21.96 7.69 9.14
N LEU A 268 -21.78 8.26 7.94
CA LEU A 268 -22.76 9.18 7.37
C LEU A 268 -24.08 8.47 7.05
N ALA A 269 -24.03 7.26 6.51
CA ALA A 269 -25.22 6.46 6.24
C ALA A 269 -25.99 6.10 7.53
N GLU A 270 -25.27 5.76 8.60
CA GLU A 270 -25.85 5.48 9.91
C GLU A 270 -26.47 6.74 10.55
N GLN A 271 -25.81 7.89 10.46
CA GLN A 271 -26.37 9.17 10.89
C GLN A 271 -27.68 9.50 10.15
N ARG A 272 -27.70 9.36 8.82
CA ARG A 272 -28.94 9.58 8.04
C ARG A 272 -30.05 8.59 8.41
N LYS A 273 -29.71 7.33 8.71
CA LYS A 273 -30.69 6.35 9.18
C LYS A 273 -31.26 6.76 10.53
N ARG A 274 -30.41 7.18 11.47
CA ARG A 274 -30.82 7.66 12.78
C ARG A 274 -31.71 8.90 12.69
N GLU A 275 -31.32 9.89 11.90
CA GLU A 275 -32.14 11.10 11.66
C GLU A 275 -33.49 10.74 11.06
N LYS A 276 -33.53 9.83 10.07
CA LYS A 276 -34.77 9.35 9.46
C LYS A 276 -35.66 8.62 10.47
N GLU A 277 -35.09 7.81 11.36
CA GLU A 277 -35.82 7.11 12.42
C GLU A 277 -36.31 8.07 13.53
N GLU A 278 -35.54 9.10 13.87
CA GLU A 278 -35.97 10.16 14.80
C GLU A 278 -37.10 10.99 14.20
N GLU A 279 -37.01 11.35 12.92
CA GLU A 279 -38.07 12.04 12.19
C GLU A 279 -39.34 11.17 12.08
N ALA A 280 -39.19 9.87 11.80
CA ALA A 280 -40.31 8.94 11.76
C ALA A 280 -41.01 8.83 13.13
N ARG A 281 -40.23 8.72 14.22
CA ARG A 281 -40.76 8.73 15.59
C ARG A 281 -41.46 10.05 15.95
N ALA A 282 -40.93 11.19 15.50
CA ALA A 282 -41.56 12.49 15.71
C ALA A 282 -42.90 12.59 14.95
N ARG A 283 -42.93 12.13 13.69
CA ARG A 283 -44.15 12.06 12.86
C ARG A 283 -45.20 11.14 13.49
N GLU A 284 -44.80 9.99 14.03
CA GLU A 284 -45.70 9.06 14.72
C GLU A 284 -46.29 9.67 16.00
N LYS A 285 -45.47 10.33 16.83
CA LYS A 285 -45.94 11.06 18.01
C LYS A 285 -46.96 12.14 17.65
N LEU A 286 -46.75 12.87 16.55
CA LEU A 286 -47.68 13.90 16.08
C LEU A 286 -48.99 13.27 15.58
N ARG A 287 -48.91 12.12 14.90
CA ARG A 287 -50.08 11.35 14.48
C ARG A 287 -50.92 10.89 15.67
N LEU A 288 -50.30 10.37 16.73
CA LEU A 288 -51.00 9.94 17.95
C LEU A 288 -51.69 11.12 18.65
N LYS A 289 -51.01 12.27 18.79
CA LYS A 289 -51.62 13.49 19.36
C LYS A 289 -52.83 13.98 18.57
N LEU A 290 -52.75 13.93 17.23
CA LEU A 290 -53.88 14.26 16.35
C LEU A 290 -55.05 13.29 16.54
N GLU A 291 -54.76 12.00 16.76
CA GLU A 291 -55.78 10.98 17.00
C GLU A 291 -56.46 11.16 18.38
N GLU A 292 -55.69 11.48 19.42
CA GLU A 292 -56.22 11.78 20.76
C GLU A 292 -57.08 13.05 20.77
N ASP A 293 -56.59 14.17 20.21
CA ASP A 293 -57.35 15.42 20.10
C ASP A 293 -58.63 15.25 19.27
N ARG A 294 -58.60 14.35 18.28
CA ARG A 294 -59.77 13.96 17.50
C ARG A 294 -60.78 13.17 18.34
N LYS A 295 -60.35 12.17 19.11
CA LYS A 295 -61.21 11.39 20.02
C LYS A 295 -61.82 12.30 21.09
N GLU A 296 -61.03 13.20 21.66
CA GLU A 296 -61.50 14.15 22.67
C GLU A 296 -62.55 15.13 22.13
N ARG A 297 -62.36 15.67 20.91
CA ARG A 297 -63.38 16.50 20.25
C ARG A 297 -64.69 15.74 20.01
N ARG A 298 -64.61 14.46 19.59
CA ARG A 298 -65.81 13.62 19.42
C ARG A 298 -66.50 13.32 20.76
N ARG A 299 -65.74 13.01 21.81
CA ARG A 299 -66.25 12.83 23.18
C ARG A 299 -66.98 14.09 23.67
N LYS A 300 -66.40 15.28 23.44
CA LYS A 300 -67.00 16.57 23.83
C LYS A 300 -68.28 16.91 23.05
N LEU A 301 -68.41 16.41 21.81
CA LEU A 301 -69.60 16.56 20.97
C LEU A 301 -70.67 15.47 21.21
N GLY A 302 -70.43 14.51 22.11
CA GLY A 302 -71.36 13.41 22.39
C GLY A 302 -71.46 12.37 21.27
N LEU A 303 -70.51 12.34 20.33
CA LEU A 303 -70.45 11.35 19.25
C LEU A 303 -69.63 10.11 19.66
N PRO A 304 -69.90 8.92 19.06
CA PRO A 304 -69.12 7.71 19.31
C PRO A 304 -67.62 7.90 19.06
N GLU A 305 -66.82 7.27 19.94
CA GLU A 305 -65.36 7.43 20.04
C GLU A 305 -64.61 6.84 18.83
N GLU A 306 -65.21 5.85 18.16
CA GLU A 306 -64.78 5.36 16.86
C GLU A 306 -65.58 6.04 15.73
N LEU A 307 -64.88 6.41 14.64
CA LEU A 307 -65.56 6.69 13.38
C LEU A 307 -66.28 5.41 12.91
N THR A 308 -67.48 5.55 12.36
CA THR A 308 -68.10 4.45 11.60
C THR A 308 -67.21 4.08 10.42
N GLU A 309 -67.25 2.81 10.01
CA GLU A 309 -66.43 2.31 8.89
C GLU A 309 -66.60 3.14 7.60
N GLU A 310 -67.79 3.71 7.37
CA GLU A 310 -68.05 4.64 6.26
C GLU A 310 -67.34 6.00 6.40
N GLU A 311 -67.28 6.58 7.60
CA GLU A 311 -66.52 7.82 7.82
C GLU A 311 -65.01 7.58 7.70
N LYS A 312 -64.51 6.44 8.22
CA LYS A 312 -63.09 6.03 8.08
C LYS A 312 -62.74 5.87 6.60
N ALA A 313 -63.63 5.26 5.81
CA ALA A 313 -63.44 5.08 4.37
C ALA A 313 -63.41 6.41 3.60
N ARG A 314 -64.34 7.34 3.86
CA ARG A 314 -64.34 8.67 3.19
C ARG A 314 -63.11 9.50 3.54
N GLU A 315 -62.61 9.40 4.76
CA GLU A 315 -61.42 10.13 5.18
C GLU A 315 -60.13 9.50 4.64
N ALA A 316 -60.07 8.17 4.57
CA ALA A 316 -59.00 7.47 3.88
C ALA A 316 -59.00 7.78 2.37
N GLU A 317 -60.16 7.89 1.73
CA GLU A 317 -60.28 8.28 0.31
C GLU A 317 -59.84 9.74 0.09
N LYS A 318 -60.20 10.67 0.98
CA LYS A 318 -59.70 12.05 0.94
C LYS A 318 -58.20 12.13 1.15
N ARG A 319 -57.63 11.38 2.10
CA ARG A 319 -56.17 11.29 2.29
C ARG A 319 -55.48 10.68 1.09
N LYS A 320 -56.02 9.61 0.50
CA LYS A 320 -55.49 9.03 -0.74
C LYS A 320 -55.51 10.02 -1.90
N LYS A 321 -56.62 10.75 -2.10
CA LYS A 321 -56.69 11.81 -3.11
C LYS A 321 -55.67 12.92 -2.86
N GLN A 322 -55.50 13.35 -1.61
CA GLN A 322 -54.50 14.35 -1.25
C GLN A 322 -53.06 13.84 -1.44
N GLU A 323 -52.78 12.59 -1.05
CA GLU A 323 -51.49 11.93 -1.25
C GLU A 323 -51.20 11.69 -2.74
N GLU A 324 -52.20 11.32 -3.55
CA GLU A 324 -52.10 11.19 -5.00
C GLU A 324 -51.93 12.54 -5.69
N GLU A 325 -52.60 13.59 -5.24
CA GLU A 325 -52.45 14.95 -5.75
C GLU A 325 -51.10 15.55 -5.34
N GLU A 326 -50.61 15.27 -4.13
CA GLU A 326 -49.27 15.65 -3.67
C GLU A 326 -48.19 14.81 -4.38
N ALA A 327 -48.43 13.52 -4.59
CA ALA A 327 -47.55 12.66 -5.37
C ALA A 327 -47.55 13.05 -6.85
N ALA A 328 -48.67 13.49 -7.42
CA ALA A 328 -48.74 14.02 -8.78
C ALA A 328 -48.02 15.37 -8.88
N LYS A 329 -48.15 16.26 -7.89
CA LYS A 329 -47.37 17.51 -7.80
C LYS A 329 -45.87 17.25 -7.63
N LYS A 330 -45.49 16.24 -6.82
CA LYS A 330 -44.08 15.82 -6.65
C LYS A 330 -43.55 15.11 -7.88
N ALA A 331 -44.33 14.25 -8.55
CA ALA A 331 -43.95 13.56 -9.77
C ALA A 331 -43.82 14.54 -10.95
N PHE A 332 -44.68 15.55 -11.01
CA PHE A 332 -44.61 16.64 -12.00
C PHE A 332 -43.35 17.51 -11.80
N ASN A 333 -42.84 17.64 -10.57
CA ASN A 333 -41.59 18.34 -10.25
C ASN A 333 -40.33 17.46 -10.24
N TYR A 334 -40.42 16.16 -10.57
CA TYR A 334 -39.31 15.21 -10.36
C TYR A 334 -38.84 14.54 -11.66
N VAL A 335 -38.07 15.28 -12.45
CA VAL A 335 -36.89 14.68 -13.08
C VAL A 335 -35.81 14.75 -12.01
N LYS A 336 -35.25 13.61 -11.56
CA LYS A 336 -34.10 13.59 -10.64
C LYS A 336 -33.05 14.58 -11.15
N PRO A 337 -32.89 15.77 -10.55
CA PRO A 337 -32.03 16.81 -11.12
C PRO A 337 -30.61 16.27 -11.23
N VAL A 338 -30.19 15.44 -10.28
CA VAL A 338 -28.86 14.83 -10.24
C VAL A 338 -28.56 13.93 -11.44
N SER A 339 -29.49 13.09 -11.91
CA SER A 339 -29.24 12.23 -13.07
C SER A 339 -29.25 13.01 -14.38
N ALA A 340 -30.14 14.00 -14.51
CA ALA A 340 -30.17 14.87 -15.67
C ALA A 340 -28.93 15.78 -15.73
N LEU A 341 -28.50 16.34 -14.59
CA LEU A 341 -27.29 17.17 -14.48
C LEU A 341 -26.01 16.34 -14.72
N SER A 342 -25.98 15.08 -14.27
CA SER A 342 -24.89 14.16 -14.58
C SER A 342 -24.81 13.88 -16.09
N LYS A 343 -25.95 13.64 -16.74
CA LYS A 343 -26.04 13.47 -18.20
C LYS A 343 -25.63 14.75 -18.95
N MET A 344 -26.03 15.92 -18.46
CA MET A 344 -25.62 17.21 -19.02
C MET A 344 -24.12 17.41 -18.95
N ARG A 345 -23.48 17.07 -17.80
CA ARG A 345 -22.02 17.12 -17.68
C ARG A 345 -21.34 16.17 -18.66
N SER A 346 -21.81 14.93 -18.79
CA SER A 346 -21.23 13.98 -19.75
C SER A 346 -21.37 14.49 -21.19
N GLN A 347 -22.54 15.03 -21.56
CA GLN A 347 -22.76 15.64 -22.88
C GLN A 347 -21.80 16.81 -23.15
N LEU A 348 -21.53 17.67 -22.16
CA LEU A 348 -20.58 18.77 -22.30
C LEU A 348 -19.12 18.27 -22.43
N VAL A 349 -18.76 17.18 -21.75
CA VAL A 349 -17.44 16.54 -21.90
C VAL A 349 -17.28 15.95 -23.29
N ASP A 350 -18.29 15.24 -23.80
CA ASP A 350 -18.29 14.67 -25.15
C ASP A 350 -18.24 15.77 -26.21
N LEU A 351 -19.01 16.86 -26.01
CA LEU A 351 -18.95 18.07 -26.85
C LEU A 351 -17.54 18.67 -26.87
N LYS A 352 -16.90 18.83 -25.70
CA LYS A 352 -15.53 19.36 -25.60
C LYS A 352 -14.53 18.44 -26.31
N LYS A 353 -14.64 17.13 -26.13
CA LYS A 353 -13.74 16.13 -26.75
C LYS A 353 -13.91 16.08 -28.27
N ALA A 354 -15.13 16.09 -28.79
CA ALA A 354 -15.42 16.09 -30.22
C ALA A 354 -14.80 17.32 -30.92
N HIS A 355 -14.85 18.49 -30.27
CA HIS A 355 -14.29 19.73 -30.80
C HIS A 355 -12.80 19.95 -30.47
N ALA A 356 -12.23 19.20 -29.54
CA ALA A 356 -10.78 19.12 -29.31
C ALA A 356 -10.08 18.15 -30.29
N ALA A 357 -10.74 17.04 -30.67
CA ALA A 357 -10.17 16.04 -31.57
C ALA A 357 -10.33 16.38 -33.07
N GLY A 358 -11.36 17.15 -33.44
CA GLY A 358 -11.68 17.46 -34.84
C GLY A 358 -10.95 18.66 -35.44
N ALA A 359 -10.24 19.47 -34.65
CA ALA A 359 -9.53 20.65 -35.12
C ALA A 359 -8.11 20.68 -34.55
N ALA A 360 -7.12 20.39 -35.38
CA ALA A 360 -5.73 20.72 -35.11
C ALA A 360 -5.58 22.25 -35.08
N GLY A 361 -5.76 22.87 -33.90
CA GLY A 361 -5.60 24.31 -33.68
C GLY A 361 -6.77 24.93 -32.90
N GLY A 362 -6.49 25.96 -32.11
CA GLY A 362 -7.38 26.56 -31.09
C GLY A 362 -8.78 27.03 -31.52
N SER A 363 -9.15 26.94 -32.81
CA SER A 363 -10.48 27.29 -33.31
C SER A 363 -11.61 26.39 -32.81
N GLY A 364 -11.33 25.11 -32.54
CA GLY A 364 -12.33 24.16 -32.02
C GLY A 364 -12.75 24.47 -30.58
N GLU A 365 -11.80 24.87 -29.73
CA GLU A 365 -12.06 25.23 -28.34
C GLU A 365 -12.80 26.57 -28.23
N GLU A 366 -12.47 27.55 -29.07
CA GLU A 366 -13.19 28.82 -29.16
C GLU A 366 -14.64 28.62 -29.61
N ALA A 367 -14.89 27.72 -30.56
CA ALA A 367 -16.24 27.35 -30.99
C ALA A 367 -17.04 26.71 -29.83
N PHE A 368 -16.43 25.78 -29.08
CA PHE A 368 -17.03 25.19 -27.89
C PHE A 368 -17.40 26.24 -26.83
N LYS A 369 -16.48 27.16 -26.51
CA LYS A 369 -16.71 28.24 -25.53
C LYS A 369 -17.83 29.17 -26.00
N THR A 370 -17.84 29.51 -27.29
CA THR A 370 -18.89 30.35 -27.89
C THR A 370 -20.26 29.69 -27.82
N ALA A 371 -20.34 28.39 -28.06
CA ALA A 371 -21.58 27.63 -27.93
C ALA A 371 -22.08 27.57 -26.50
N CYS A 372 -21.20 27.24 -25.55
CA CYS A 372 -21.56 27.18 -24.13
C CYS A 372 -22.06 28.54 -23.62
N ALA A 373 -21.38 29.63 -23.99
CA ALA A 373 -21.81 30.98 -23.64
C ALA A 373 -23.17 31.35 -24.28
N THR A 374 -23.44 30.88 -25.50
CA THR A 374 -24.71 31.14 -26.19
C THR A 374 -25.85 30.33 -25.56
N MET A 375 -25.64 29.05 -25.26
CA MET A 375 -26.61 28.20 -24.55
C MET A 375 -26.91 28.75 -23.15
N MET A 376 -25.89 29.24 -22.44
CA MET A 376 -26.06 29.88 -21.13
C MET A 376 -26.94 31.12 -21.20
N LYS A 377 -26.81 31.95 -22.26
CA LYS A 377 -27.70 33.10 -22.48
C LYS A 377 -29.15 32.68 -22.74
N TYR A 378 -29.38 31.63 -23.52
CA TYR A 378 -30.74 31.12 -23.74
C TYR A 378 -31.39 30.66 -22.43
N LEU A 379 -30.67 29.86 -21.64
CA LEU A 379 -31.14 29.39 -20.35
C LEU A 379 -31.34 30.52 -19.34
N GLY A 380 -30.43 31.51 -19.30
CA GLY A 380 -30.55 32.69 -18.44
C GLY A 380 -31.77 33.54 -18.76
N ASN A 381 -32.09 33.73 -20.05
CA ASN A 381 -33.29 34.47 -20.46
C ASN A 381 -34.59 33.75 -20.04
N ILE A 382 -34.62 32.42 -20.14
CA ILE A 382 -35.76 31.61 -19.69
C ILE A 382 -35.87 31.64 -18.17
N ALA A 383 -34.77 31.53 -17.44
CA ALA A 383 -34.76 31.59 -15.97
C ALA A 383 -35.24 32.95 -15.45
N ALA A 384 -34.86 34.05 -16.12
CA ALA A 384 -35.30 35.39 -15.75
C ALA A 384 -36.78 35.64 -16.08
N ASN A 385 -37.26 35.14 -17.23
CA ASN A 385 -38.61 35.39 -17.73
C ASN A 385 -39.28 34.10 -18.23
N PRO A 386 -39.69 33.18 -17.33
CA PRO A 386 -40.19 31.86 -17.70
C PRO A 386 -41.54 31.89 -18.43
N GLY A 387 -42.34 32.94 -18.22
CA GLY A 387 -43.66 33.09 -18.86
C GLY A 387 -43.57 33.51 -20.34
N GLU A 388 -42.48 34.14 -20.76
CA GLU A 388 -42.38 34.70 -22.11
C GLU A 388 -42.05 33.62 -23.15
N GLU A 389 -42.96 33.43 -24.11
CA GLU A 389 -42.83 32.39 -25.15
C GLU A 389 -41.65 32.67 -26.11
N LYS A 390 -41.31 33.94 -26.34
CA LYS A 390 -40.21 34.33 -27.22
C LYS A 390 -38.85 33.79 -26.76
N PHE A 391 -38.66 33.61 -25.45
CA PHE A 391 -37.42 33.05 -24.88
C PHE A 391 -37.43 31.53 -24.82
N ARG A 392 -38.62 30.91 -24.88
CA ARG A 392 -38.82 29.46 -24.88
C ARG A 392 -38.73 28.83 -26.27
N THR A 393 -38.57 29.63 -27.31
CA THR A 393 -38.49 29.18 -28.70
C THR A 393 -37.19 29.63 -29.36
N ILE A 394 -36.41 28.70 -29.87
CA ILE A 394 -35.16 28.95 -30.61
C ILE A 394 -35.34 28.45 -32.04
N ARG A 395 -35.32 29.36 -33.02
CA ARG A 395 -35.47 28.99 -34.44
C ARG A 395 -34.21 28.33 -34.98
N LEU A 396 -34.34 27.13 -35.55
CA LEU A 396 -33.22 26.38 -36.11
C LEU A 396 -32.64 27.10 -37.34
N ALA A 397 -33.46 27.78 -38.15
CA ALA A 397 -33.00 28.51 -39.34
C ALA A 397 -32.16 29.78 -39.03
N ASN A 398 -32.07 30.20 -37.76
CA ASN A 398 -31.33 31.41 -37.41
C ASN A 398 -29.83 31.22 -37.64
N ALA A 399 -29.24 32.05 -38.51
CA ALA A 399 -27.82 32.01 -38.85
C ALA A 399 -26.90 32.10 -37.61
N ALA A 400 -27.24 32.94 -36.63
CA ALA A 400 -26.45 33.07 -35.40
C ALA A 400 -26.52 31.81 -34.53
N PHE A 401 -27.67 31.13 -34.51
CA PHE A 401 -27.82 29.85 -33.82
C PHE A 401 -27.03 28.75 -34.53
N GLN A 402 -27.14 28.66 -35.86
CA GLN A 402 -26.43 27.66 -36.66
C GLN A 402 -24.92 27.80 -36.54
N GLN A 403 -24.39 29.02 -36.63
CA GLN A 403 -22.95 29.27 -36.52
C GLN A 403 -22.40 28.94 -35.13
N ARG A 404 -23.15 29.25 -34.06
CA ARG A 404 -22.65 29.16 -32.67
C ARG A 404 -22.99 27.85 -31.97
N VAL A 405 -24.12 27.22 -32.27
CA VAL A 405 -24.65 26.07 -31.53
C VAL A 405 -25.03 24.93 -32.48
N GLY A 406 -25.68 25.23 -33.60
CA GLY A 406 -26.14 24.22 -34.57
C GLY A 406 -25.01 23.48 -35.31
N SER A 407 -23.85 24.12 -35.44
CA SER A 407 -22.64 23.55 -36.06
C SER A 407 -21.92 22.52 -35.19
N LEU A 408 -22.25 22.45 -33.89
CA LEU A 408 -21.57 21.57 -32.94
C LEU A 408 -22.38 20.28 -32.68
N PRO A 409 -21.91 19.10 -33.13
CA PRO A 409 -22.55 17.82 -32.80
C PRO A 409 -22.62 17.60 -31.29
N GLY A 410 -23.82 17.36 -30.77
CA GLY A 410 -24.09 17.15 -29.34
C GLY A 410 -24.63 18.38 -28.60
N ALA A 411 -24.52 19.59 -29.15
CA ALA A 411 -25.07 20.79 -28.50
C ALA A 411 -26.61 20.79 -28.48
N LEU A 412 -27.23 20.22 -29.51
CA LEU A 412 -28.68 20.02 -29.56
C LEU A 412 -29.17 19.02 -28.50
N ASP A 413 -28.41 17.94 -28.26
CA ASP A 413 -28.77 16.92 -27.27
C ASP A 413 -28.72 17.48 -25.84
N PHE A 414 -27.80 18.41 -25.58
CA PHE A 414 -27.74 19.17 -24.33
C PHE A 414 -29.01 20.03 -24.14
N LEU A 415 -29.40 20.80 -25.17
CA LEU A 415 -30.64 21.61 -25.11
C LEU A 415 -31.88 20.73 -24.95
N MET A 416 -31.95 19.58 -25.61
CA MET A 416 -33.05 18.64 -25.43
C MET A 416 -33.12 18.10 -23.99
N THR A 417 -31.96 17.85 -23.38
CA THR A 417 -31.87 17.41 -21.97
C THR A 417 -32.25 18.52 -20.99
N CYS A 418 -32.09 19.79 -21.37
CA CYS A 418 -32.57 20.95 -20.61
C CYS A 418 -34.10 21.13 -20.66
N GLY A 419 -34.80 20.40 -21.55
CA GLY A 419 -36.25 20.43 -21.67
C GLY A 419 -36.78 21.01 -22.97
N PHE A 420 -35.93 21.33 -23.95
CA PHE A 420 -36.36 21.73 -25.29
C PHE A 420 -36.83 20.51 -26.11
N GLU A 421 -37.93 20.65 -26.83
CA GLU A 421 -38.38 19.69 -27.83
C GLU A 421 -38.00 20.19 -29.22
N LYS A 422 -37.42 19.30 -30.05
CA LYS A 422 -37.09 19.60 -31.44
C LYS A 422 -38.34 19.42 -32.31
N THR A 423 -38.80 20.49 -32.92
CA THR A 423 -39.73 20.49 -34.06
C THR A 423 -38.97 20.69 -35.36
N ASP A 424 -39.66 20.62 -36.50
CA ASP A 424 -39.05 20.74 -37.83
C ASP A 424 -38.33 22.08 -38.04
N GLU A 425 -38.82 23.16 -37.42
CA GLU A 425 -38.34 24.53 -37.63
C GLU A 425 -37.66 25.17 -36.40
N ALA A 426 -37.91 24.65 -35.20
CA ALA A 426 -37.47 25.28 -33.95
C ALA A 426 -37.21 24.27 -32.81
N LEU A 427 -36.52 24.73 -31.77
CA LEU A 427 -36.49 24.11 -30.44
C LEU A 427 -37.47 24.87 -29.55
N VAL A 428 -38.46 24.16 -28.99
CA VAL A 428 -39.53 24.77 -28.19
C VAL A 428 -39.56 24.15 -26.79
N MET A 429 -39.56 24.98 -25.76
CA MET A 429 -39.74 24.56 -24.37
C MET A 429 -41.17 24.83 -23.91
N LYS A 430 -41.93 23.75 -23.68
CA LYS A 430 -43.29 23.84 -23.13
C LYS A 430 -43.26 24.47 -21.73
N PRO A 431 -44.26 25.28 -21.34
CA PRO A 431 -44.28 25.95 -20.03
C PRO A 431 -44.23 24.95 -18.85
N GLU A 432 -44.83 23.77 -19.03
CA GLU A 432 -44.82 22.66 -18.07
C GLU A 432 -43.43 22.06 -17.83
N ARG A 433 -42.49 22.26 -18.75
CA ARG A 433 -41.11 21.73 -18.68
C ARG A 433 -40.08 22.76 -18.21
N VAL A 434 -40.52 23.96 -17.85
CA VAL A 434 -39.63 25.00 -17.29
C VAL A 434 -39.35 24.68 -15.82
N HIS A 435 -38.37 23.81 -15.59
CA HIS A 435 -37.91 23.49 -14.25
C HIS A 435 -36.76 24.43 -13.85
N ALA A 436 -37.02 25.38 -12.95
CA ALA A 436 -36.04 26.37 -12.51
C ALA A 436 -34.74 25.71 -11.98
N ASP A 437 -34.85 24.66 -11.19
CA ASP A 437 -33.69 23.93 -10.63
C ASP A 437 -32.83 23.27 -11.72
N LEU A 438 -33.47 22.72 -12.75
CA LEU A 438 -32.79 22.08 -13.86
C LEU A 438 -32.08 23.11 -14.75
N ILE A 439 -32.73 24.25 -15.04
CA ILE A 439 -32.17 25.33 -15.84
C ILE A 439 -30.99 25.99 -15.11
N ASN A 440 -31.13 26.25 -13.82
CA ASN A 440 -30.05 26.80 -12.98
C ASN A 440 -28.87 25.83 -12.89
N GLY A 441 -29.14 24.53 -12.69
CA GLY A 441 -28.10 23.51 -12.67
C GLY A 441 -27.41 23.34 -14.03
N ALA A 442 -28.15 23.40 -15.14
CA ALA A 442 -27.60 23.39 -16.49
C ALA A 442 -26.70 24.62 -16.74
N GLY A 443 -27.14 25.80 -16.28
CA GLY A 443 -26.35 27.03 -16.32
C GLY A 443 -25.04 26.90 -15.51
N ALA A 444 -25.09 26.31 -14.33
CA ALA A 444 -23.91 26.03 -13.52
C ALA A 444 -22.94 25.07 -14.22
N ALA A 445 -23.45 24.00 -14.85
CA ALA A 445 -22.64 23.05 -15.62
C ALA A 445 -21.96 23.70 -16.84
N LEU A 446 -22.66 24.58 -17.55
CA LEU A 446 -22.09 25.37 -18.65
C LEU A 446 -21.00 26.33 -18.15
N ASN A 447 -21.23 27.00 -17.03
CA ASN A 447 -20.24 27.90 -16.43
C ASN A 447 -19.01 27.14 -15.95
N GLU A 448 -19.19 25.97 -15.34
CA GLU A 448 -18.10 25.07 -14.97
C GLU A 448 -17.29 24.65 -16.20
N ALA A 449 -17.95 24.31 -17.30
CA ALA A 449 -17.27 23.95 -18.56
C ALA A 449 -16.46 25.11 -19.18
N LEU A 450 -16.87 26.36 -18.96
CA LEU A 450 -16.18 27.56 -19.45
C LEU A 450 -15.01 27.97 -18.57
N THR A 451 -15.16 27.86 -17.25
CA THR A 451 -14.22 28.42 -16.27
C THR A 451 -13.20 27.41 -15.77
N ASN A 452 -13.52 26.12 -15.77
CA ASN A 452 -12.64 25.07 -15.25
C ASN A 452 -11.68 24.56 -16.36
N PRO A 453 -10.35 24.80 -16.24
CA PRO A 453 -9.37 24.29 -17.20
C PRO A 453 -9.37 22.77 -17.31
N PHE A 454 -9.71 22.08 -16.20
CA PHE A 454 -9.67 20.63 -16.09
C PHE A 454 -11.01 19.94 -16.44
N PHE A 455 -12.00 20.69 -16.93
CA PHE A 455 -13.29 20.12 -17.29
C PHE A 455 -13.13 19.00 -18.32
N GLY A 456 -13.51 17.77 -17.96
CA GLY A 456 -13.48 16.58 -18.82
C GLY A 456 -12.14 15.84 -18.94
N LEU A 457 -11.14 16.16 -18.11
CA LEU A 457 -9.84 15.46 -18.04
C LEU A 457 -9.83 14.24 -17.10
N LEU A 458 -10.85 14.11 -16.26
CA LEU A 458 -11.18 12.92 -15.47
C LEU A 458 -12.34 12.20 -16.14
#